data_AF-X6PWZ4-F1
#
_entry.id   AF-X6PWZ4-F1
#
_cell.length_a   1.000
_cell.length_b   1.000
_cell.length_c   1.000
_cell.angle_alpha   90.00
_cell.angle_beta   90.00
_cell.angle_gamma   90.00
#
_symmetry.space_group_name_H-M   'P 1'
#
loop_
_entity.id
_entity.type
_entity.pdbx_description
1 polymer ?
#
loop_
_entity_poly.entity_id
_entity_poly.type
_entity_poly.pdbx_seq_one_letter_code
_entity_poly.pdbx_strand_id
1 'polypeptide(L)'
;MSAKPLTNPVTLTLDLVDLHWLHNFLKDERLSVEIDHEEVDSLHTDVAIRAAKVALNHEHERMSKVIDALDVAIAADDARDAIAKTIAATMPPVA
;
A
#
# COMPACT_ATOMS: atom_id res chain seq x y z
N MET A 1 2.45 -19.91 -5.69
CA MET A 1 1.10 -19.65 -6.24
C MET A 1 1.24 -18.52 -7.24
N SER A 2 0.85 -18.69 -8.52
CA SER A 2 0.89 -17.59 -9.48
C SER A 2 -0.14 -16.54 -9.10
N ALA A 3 0.29 -15.29 -8.94
CA ALA A 3 -0.62 -14.17 -8.69
C ALA A 3 -1.61 -14.03 -9.86
N LYS A 4 -2.89 -13.81 -9.55
CA LYS A 4 -3.91 -13.57 -10.58
C LYS A 4 -3.55 -12.27 -11.33
N PRO A 5 -3.54 -12.26 -12.67
CA PRO A 5 -3.22 -11.05 -13.43
C PRO A 5 -4.24 -9.94 -13.15
N LEU A 6 -3.76 -8.69 -13.12
CA LEU A 6 -4.59 -7.50 -12.93
C LEU A 6 -5.63 -7.38 -14.06
N THR A 7 -6.84 -6.95 -13.70
CA THR A 7 -7.89 -6.62 -14.68
C THR A 7 -7.87 -5.13 -14.95
N ASN A 8 -7.73 -4.71 -16.21
CA ASN A 8 -7.64 -3.31 -16.65
C ASN A 8 -6.60 -2.49 -15.87
N PRO A 9 -5.31 -2.86 -15.92
CA PRO A 9 -4.28 -2.14 -15.20
C PRO A 9 -4.16 -0.69 -15.69
N VAL A 10 -3.97 0.24 -14.75
CA VAL A 10 -3.73 1.66 -15.01
C VAL A 10 -2.36 2.02 -14.46
N THR A 11 -1.59 2.82 -15.19
CA THR A 11 -0.31 3.34 -14.73
C THR A 11 -0.54 4.56 -13.85
N LEU A 12 0.01 4.53 -12.64
CA LEU A 12 0.09 5.65 -11.73
C LEU A 12 1.56 6.10 -11.62
N THR A 13 1.82 7.38 -11.88
CA THR A 13 3.17 7.97 -11.77
C THR A 13 3.17 8.96 -10.62
N LEU A 14 4.06 8.71 -9.65
CA LEU A 14 4.26 9.53 -8.46
C LEU A 14 5.77 9.73 -8.28
N ASP A 15 6.16 10.85 -7.67
CA ASP A 15 7.52 10.95 -7.13
C ASP A 15 7.65 10.13 -5.85
N LEU A 16 8.88 9.98 -5.35
CA LEU A 16 9.15 9.15 -4.17
C LEU A 16 8.52 9.73 -2.89
N VAL A 17 8.36 11.05 -2.80
CA VAL A 17 7.77 11.71 -1.63
C VAL A 17 6.28 11.45 -1.59
N ASP A 18 5.60 11.67 -2.72
CA ASP A 18 4.17 11.39 -2.89
C ASP A 18 3.85 9.91 -2.71
N LEU A 19 4.75 9.02 -3.17
CA LEU A 19 4.61 7.58 -2.99
C LEU A 19 4.70 7.19 -1.50
N HIS A 20 5.68 7.74 -0.76
CA HIS A 20 5.77 7.54 0.69
C HIS A 20 4.57 8.14 1.45
N TRP A 21 4.10 9.31 1.02
CA TRP A 21 2.90 9.94 1.60
C TRP A 21 1.68 9.04 1.42
N LEU A 22 1.42 8.57 0.19
CA LEU A 22 0.29 7.69 -0.12
C LEU A 22 0.37 6.39 0.67
N HIS A 23 1.56 5.81 0.76
CA HIS A 23 1.79 4.58 1.51
C HIS A 23 1.48 4.75 3.01
N ASN A 24 1.91 5.85 3.63
CA ASN A 24 1.61 6.14 5.04
C ASN A 24 0.13 6.41 5.25
N PHE A 25 -0.48 7.21 4.37
CA PHE A 25 -1.91 7.50 4.40
C PHE A 25 -2.74 6.20 4.38
N LEU A 26 -2.44 5.27 3.46
CA LEU A 26 -3.16 4.00 3.38
C LEU A 26 -2.93 3.10 4.61
N LYS A 27 -1.77 3.18 5.26
CA LYS A 27 -1.52 2.45 6.51
C LYS A 27 -2.38 3.00 7.65
N ASP A 28 -2.51 4.32 7.75
CA ASP A 28 -3.34 4.99 8.75
C ASP A 28 -4.83 4.68 8.52
N GLU A 29 -5.31 4.76 7.29
CA GLU A 29 -6.70 4.42 6.94
C GLU A 29 -7.02 2.94 7.18
N ARG A 30 -6.08 2.03 6.89
CA ARG A 30 -6.25 0.61 7.21
C ARG A 30 -6.40 0.37 8.71
N LEU A 31 -5.64 1.08 9.53
CA LEU A 31 -5.78 1.02 10.99
C LEU A 31 -7.14 1.59 11.43
N SER A 32 -7.61 2.67 10.80
CA SER A 32 -8.93 3.24 11.08
C SER A 32 -10.04 2.22 10.80
N VAL A 33 -9.96 1.47 9.71
CA VAL A 33 -10.92 0.40 9.39
C VAL A 33 -10.94 -0.71 10.44
N GLU A 34 -9.79 -1.02 11.05
CA GLU A 34 -9.73 -2.01 12.15
C GLU A 34 -10.45 -1.48 13.41
N ILE A 35 -10.33 -0.18 13.70
CA ILE A 35 -11.05 0.49 14.79
C ILE A 35 -12.56 0.52 14.48
N ASP A 36 -12.94 0.92 13.27
CA ASP A 36 -14.33 0.95 12.84
C ASP A 36 -14.98 -0.44 12.98
N HIS A 37 -14.23 -1.50 12.69
CA HIS A 37 -14.71 -2.88 12.81
C HIS A 37 -15.09 -3.26 14.26
N GLU A 38 -14.43 -2.67 15.26
CA GLU A 38 -14.79 -2.80 16.68
C GLU A 38 -16.07 -2.01 16.99
N GLU A 39 -16.23 -0.81 16.43
CA GLU A 39 -17.39 0.05 16.65
C GLU A 39 -18.67 -0.46 15.98
N VAL A 40 -18.58 -1.27 14.91
CA VAL A 40 -19.75 -1.83 14.22
C VAL A 40 -20.66 -2.64 15.14
N ASP A 41 -20.14 -3.23 16.21
CA ASP A 41 -20.95 -4.00 17.18
C ASP A 41 -21.91 -3.13 18.00
N SER A 42 -21.77 -1.80 17.93
CA SER A 42 -22.72 -0.84 18.52
C SER A 42 -24.00 -0.61 17.69
N LEU A 43 -24.07 -1.10 16.45
CA LEU A 43 -25.22 -0.91 15.58
C LEU A 43 -26.45 -1.68 16.08
N HIS A 44 -27.64 -1.12 15.88
CA HIS A 44 -28.89 -1.64 16.45
C HIS A 44 -29.49 -2.88 15.75
N THR A 45 -28.88 -3.40 14.69
CA THR A 45 -29.47 -4.52 13.93
C THR A 45 -28.40 -5.40 13.31
N ASP A 46 -28.53 -6.72 13.49
CA ASP A 46 -27.61 -7.73 12.96
C ASP A 46 -27.37 -7.62 11.45
N VAL A 47 -28.37 -7.19 10.69
CA VAL A 47 -28.25 -6.96 9.25
C VAL A 47 -27.32 -5.77 8.96
N ALA A 48 -27.43 -4.69 9.73
CA ALA A 48 -26.57 -3.52 9.60
C ALA A 48 -25.13 -3.86 10.04
N ILE A 49 -24.97 -4.60 11.13
CA ILE A 49 -23.68 -5.12 11.62
C ILE A 49 -22.99 -5.94 10.53
N ARG A 50 -23.69 -6.93 9.95
CA ARG A 50 -23.11 -7.78 8.90
C ARG A 50 -22.73 -6.99 7.65
N ALA A 51 -23.60 -6.07 7.20
CA ALA A 51 -23.32 -5.25 6.03
C ALA A 51 -22.09 -4.37 6.23
N ALA A 52 -21.97 -3.74 7.41
CA ALA A 52 -20.82 -2.91 7.75
C ALA A 52 -19.52 -3.74 7.83
N LYS A 53 -19.51 -4.90 8.50
CA LYS A 53 -18.32 -5.78 8.55
C LYS A 53 -17.88 -6.24 7.16
N VAL A 54 -18.81 -6.58 6.26
CA VAL A 54 -18.47 -6.96 4.87
C VAL A 54 -17.82 -5.80 4.12
N ALA A 55 -18.35 -4.58 4.25
CA ALA A 55 -17.78 -3.40 3.61
C ALA A 55 -16.38 -3.07 4.15
N LEU A 56 -16.20 -3.10 5.48
CA LEU A 56 -14.91 -2.85 6.12
C LEU A 56 -13.87 -3.89 5.74
N ASN A 57 -14.22 -5.18 5.73
CA ASN A 57 -13.31 -6.24 5.26
C ASN A 57 -12.90 -6.04 3.80
N HIS A 58 -13.83 -5.61 2.94
CA HIS A 58 -13.52 -5.33 1.54
C HIS A 58 -12.50 -4.18 1.40
N GLU A 59 -12.68 -3.11 2.16
CA GLU A 59 -11.79 -1.94 2.11
C GLU A 59 -10.42 -2.27 2.72
N HIS A 60 -10.39 -2.98 3.86
CA HIS A 60 -9.15 -3.48 4.47
C HIS A 60 -8.33 -4.33 3.51
N GLU A 61 -8.97 -5.28 2.83
CA GLU A 61 -8.32 -6.12 1.82
C GLU A 61 -7.80 -5.30 0.63
N ARG A 62 -8.58 -4.29 0.19
CA ARG A 62 -8.21 -3.45 -0.94
C ARG A 62 -7.00 -2.59 -0.61
N MET A 63 -7.01 -1.92 0.54
CA MET A 63 -5.88 -1.12 1.02
C MET A 63 -4.65 -2.00 1.23
N SER A 64 -4.78 -3.18 1.83
CA SER A 64 -3.65 -4.11 2.02
C SER A 64 -3.00 -4.50 0.69
N LYS A 65 -3.79 -4.83 -0.34
CA LYS A 65 -3.26 -5.15 -1.68
C LYS A 65 -2.51 -3.97 -2.32
N VAL A 66 -2.98 -2.74 -2.11
CA VAL A 66 -2.31 -1.54 -2.63
C VAL A 66 -1.03 -1.26 -1.84
N ILE A 67 -1.06 -1.36 -0.51
CA ILE A 67 0.12 -1.20 0.35
C ILE A 67 1.21 -2.20 -0.05
N ASP A 68 0.88 -3.48 -0.24
CA ASP A 68 1.86 -4.49 -0.67
C ASP A 68 2.53 -4.11 -2.00
N ALA A 69 1.78 -3.54 -2.94
CA ALA A 69 2.33 -3.08 -4.22
C ALA A 69 3.22 -1.84 -4.06
N LEU A 70 2.87 -0.92 -3.15
CA LEU A 70 3.67 0.25 -2.83
C LEU A 70 4.98 -0.15 -2.11
N ASP A 71 4.93 -1.08 -1.16
CA ASP A 71 6.11 -1.62 -0.46
C ASP A 71 7.13 -2.19 -1.47
N VAL A 72 6.66 -2.94 -2.47
CA VAL A 72 7.52 -3.45 -3.56
C VAL A 72 8.13 -2.33 -4.38
N ALA A 73 7.37 -1.27 -4.68
CA ALA A 73 7.85 -0.13 -5.45
C ALA A 73 8.92 0.67 -4.69
N ILE A 74 8.72 0.91 -3.39
CA ILE A 74 9.69 1.56 -2.49
C ILE A 74 10.98 0.73 -2.44
N ALA A 75 10.87 -0.57 -2.16
CA ALA A 75 12.03 -1.45 -2.06
C ALA A 75 12.83 -1.53 -3.37
N ALA A 76 12.15 -1.51 -4.52
CA ALA A 76 12.80 -1.46 -5.82
C ALA A 76 13.56 -0.13 -6.03
N ASP A 77 13.01 0.99 -5.57
CA ASP A 77 13.67 2.29 -5.63
C ASP A 77 14.92 2.35 -4.74
N ASP A 78 14.80 1.89 -3.48
CA ASP A 78 15.91 1.80 -2.54
C ASP A 78 17.06 0.94 -3.10
N ALA A 79 16.73 -0.17 -3.74
CA ALA A 79 17.72 -1.03 -4.40
C ALA A 79 18.41 -0.32 -5.57
N ARG A 80 17.67 0.46 -6.37
CA ARG A 80 18.25 1.26 -7.47
C ARG A 80 19.22 2.32 -6.93
N ASP A 81 18.85 3.03 -5.86
CA ASP A 81 19.70 4.04 -5.22
C ASP A 81 20.98 3.42 -4.63
N ALA A 82 20.87 2.27 -3.96
CA ALA A 82 22.02 1.55 -3.42
C ALA A 82 23.01 1.10 -4.52
N ILE A 83 22.49 0.63 -5.66
CA ILE A 83 23.31 0.29 -6.84
C ILE A 83 23.97 1.54 -7.41
N ALA A 84 23.24 2.65 -7.56
CA ALA A 84 23.78 3.90 -8.08
C ALA A 84 24.92 4.43 -7.20
N LYS A 85 24.77 4.39 -5.87
CA LYS A 85 25.82 4.75 -4.91
C LYS A 85 27.06 3.85 -5.03
N THR A 86 26.85 2.55 -5.20
CA THR A 86 27.95 1.58 -5.38
C THR A 86 28.72 1.85 -6.67
N ILE A 87 28.02 2.12 -7.78
CA ILE A 87 28.62 2.50 -9.06
C ILE A 87 29.41 3.80 -8.89
N ALA A 88 28.82 4.83 -8.31
CA ALA A 88 29.48 6.12 -8.10
C ALA A 88 30.76 5.99 -7.23
N ALA A 89 30.75 5.13 -6.21
CA ALA A 89 31.91 4.89 -5.34
C ALA A 89 33.03 4.08 -6.02
N THR A 90 32.71 3.31 -7.07
CA THR A 90 33.69 2.44 -7.76
C THR A 90 34.23 3.05 -9.05
N MET A 91 33.62 4.12 -9.55
CA MET A 91 34.11 4.84 -10.73
C MET A 91 35.29 5.74 -10.35
N PRO A 92 36.41 5.71 -11.11
CA PRO A 92 37.49 6.66 -10.91
C PRO A 92 36.99 8.09 -11.18
N PRO A 93 37.56 9.10 -10.50
CA PRO A 93 37.19 10.49 -10.76
C PRO A 93 37.45 10.79 -12.24
N VAL A 94 36.41 11.26 -12.93
CA VAL A 94 36.55 11.75 -14.31
C VAL A 94 37.50 12.94 -14.25
N ALA A 95 38.66 12.79 -14.90
CA ALA A 95 39.71 13.79 -15.01
C ALA A 95 39.33 14.94 -15.96
#